data_AF-A0A7L4QKD6-F1
#
_entry.id   AF-A0A7L4QKD6-F1
#
_cell.length_a   1.000
_cell.length_b   1.000
_cell.length_c   1.000
_cell.angle_alpha   90.00
_cell.angle_beta   90.00
_cell.angle_gamma   90.00
#
_symmetry.space_group_name_H-M   'P 1'
#
loop_
_entity.id
_entity.type
_entity.pdbx_description
1 polymer ?
#
loop_
_entity_poly.entity_id
_entity_poly.type
_entity_poly.pdbx_seq_one_letter_code
_entity_poly.pdbx_strand_id
1 'polypeptide(L)'
;MSDSNLLPFKAKKTFDLFNKKFEEGREYELHFIEVEVLISEDLVDLIPLNSVDYRKMLNEEKDSEKMLKLDENFFNFARISQKYLKEKSKLSEFDKKRYNDSASALRNFLRLRAEKILKLLLIENEKIEVHEEELMFIPSIGKEISRWIQFRESIIKGDRYEA
;
A
#
# COMPACT_ATOMS: atom_id res chain seq x y z
N MET A 1 -7.73 14.62 -16.49
CA MET A 1 -7.89 13.26 -15.92
C MET A 1 -6.51 12.65 -16.02
N SER A 2 -5.77 12.54 -14.92
CA SER A 2 -4.38 12.04 -14.94
C SER A 2 -4.39 10.51 -15.10
N ASP A 3 -3.76 10.03 -16.17
CA ASP A 3 -3.53 8.61 -16.46
C ASP A 3 -2.48 7.97 -15.52
N SER A 4 -2.47 8.29 -14.21
CA SER A 4 -1.38 7.88 -13.32
C SER A 4 -1.59 6.50 -12.67
N ASN A 5 -2.78 5.88 -12.74
CA ASN A 5 -3.06 4.62 -12.04
C ASN A 5 -2.67 3.36 -12.81
N LEU A 6 -1.47 3.31 -13.38
CA LEU A 6 -1.00 2.14 -14.12
C LEU A 6 -0.39 1.10 -13.17
N LEU A 7 -0.74 -0.17 -13.37
CA LEU A 7 -0.17 -1.30 -12.65
C LEU A 7 0.58 -2.24 -13.58
N PRO A 8 1.79 -2.68 -13.20
CA PRO A 8 2.55 -3.63 -13.98
C PRO A 8 2.02 -5.05 -13.80
N PHE A 9 1.91 -5.78 -14.90
CA PHE A 9 1.50 -7.17 -14.94
C PHE A 9 2.23 -7.95 -16.03
N LYS A 10 2.21 -9.27 -15.92
CA LYS A 10 2.72 -10.21 -16.91
C LYS A 10 1.56 -10.99 -17.52
N ALA A 11 1.46 -11.03 -18.85
CA ALA A 11 0.41 -11.79 -19.52
C ALA A 11 0.64 -13.31 -19.39
N LYS A 12 -0.38 -14.06 -18.96
CA LYS A 12 -0.30 -15.52 -18.84
C LYS A 12 -0.54 -16.26 -20.15
N LYS A 13 -1.27 -15.63 -21.07
CA LYS A 13 -1.57 -16.12 -22.42
C LYS A 13 -1.71 -14.94 -23.37
N THR A 14 -1.69 -15.21 -24.66
CA THR A 14 -1.90 -14.16 -25.67
C THR A 14 -3.39 -13.79 -25.74
N PHE A 15 -3.72 -12.51 -25.61
CA PHE A 15 -5.10 -12.00 -25.73
C PHE A 15 -5.13 -10.57 -26.30
N ASP A 16 -6.31 -10.16 -26.79
CA ASP A 16 -6.55 -8.82 -27.31
C ASP A 16 -7.51 -8.06 -26.39
N LEU A 17 -7.18 -6.81 -26.06
CA LEU A 17 -8.01 -5.91 -25.26
C LEU A 17 -7.92 -4.48 -25.84
N PHE A 18 -9.07 -3.86 -26.16
CA PHE A 18 -9.16 -2.50 -26.71
C PHE A 18 -8.19 -2.22 -27.89
N ASN A 19 -8.17 -3.11 -28.88
CA ASN A 19 -7.27 -3.05 -30.05
C ASN A 19 -5.76 -3.12 -29.73
N LYS A 20 -5.39 -3.52 -28.51
CA LYS A 20 -4.01 -3.86 -28.15
C LYS A 20 -3.88 -5.37 -27.96
N LYS A 21 -2.80 -5.92 -28.50
CA LYS A 21 -2.44 -7.32 -28.34
C LYS A 21 -1.44 -7.48 -27.19
N PHE A 22 -1.75 -8.37 -26.27
CA PHE A 22 -0.91 -8.74 -25.13
C PHE A 22 -0.33 -10.11 -25.41
N GLU A 23 0.99 -10.21 -25.48
CA GLU A 23 1.68 -11.46 -25.78
C GLU A 23 2.04 -12.21 -24.50
N GLU A 24 1.86 -13.52 -24.54
CA GLU A 24 2.21 -14.41 -23.43
C GLU A 24 3.65 -14.19 -22.95
N GLY A 25 3.81 -14.12 -21.63
CA GLY A 25 5.10 -13.97 -20.97
C GLY A 25 5.69 -12.55 -21.01
N ARG A 26 5.08 -11.59 -21.72
CA ARG A 26 5.52 -10.19 -21.72
C ARG A 26 4.91 -9.39 -20.58
N GLU A 27 5.64 -8.35 -20.18
CA GLU A 27 5.24 -7.41 -19.13
C GLU A 27 4.63 -6.15 -19.75
N TYR A 28 3.55 -5.67 -19.14
CA TYR A 28 2.77 -4.53 -19.61
C TYR A 28 2.25 -3.74 -18.42
N GLU A 29 1.72 -2.55 -18.69
CA GLU A 29 1.07 -1.69 -17.73
C GLU A 29 -0.31 -1.27 -18.24
N LEU A 30 -1.32 -1.34 -17.36
CA LEU A 30 -2.70 -0.92 -17.63
C LEU A 30 -3.31 -0.28 -16.39
N HIS A 31 -4.46 0.38 -16.54
CA HIS A 31 -5.14 1.00 -15.41
C HIS A 31 -5.51 -0.05 -14.35
N PHE A 32 -5.40 0.30 -13.06
CA PHE A 32 -5.56 -0.67 -11.96
C PHE A 32 -6.88 -1.46 -12.01
N ILE A 33 -7.98 -0.82 -12.43
CA ILE A 33 -9.29 -1.47 -12.58
C ILE A 33 -9.23 -2.55 -13.66
N GLU A 34 -8.58 -2.26 -14.79
CA GLU A 34 -8.42 -3.21 -15.88
C GLU A 34 -7.56 -4.39 -15.41
N VAL A 35 -6.45 -4.11 -14.72
CA VAL A 35 -5.57 -5.16 -14.18
C VAL A 35 -6.29 -6.01 -13.13
N GLU A 36 -7.10 -5.43 -12.23
CA GLU A 36 -7.91 -6.21 -11.27
C GLU A 36 -8.88 -7.17 -11.98
N VAL A 37 -9.53 -6.74 -13.06
CA VAL A 37 -10.43 -7.59 -13.86
C VAL A 37 -9.64 -8.69 -14.59
N LEU A 38 -8.51 -8.35 -15.21
CA LEU A 38 -7.67 -9.33 -15.90
C LEU A 38 -7.10 -10.39 -14.94
N ILE A 39 -6.83 -10.03 -13.67
CA ILE A 39 -6.43 -10.97 -12.62
C ILE A 39 -7.60 -11.90 -12.28
N SER A 40 -8.83 -11.38 -12.12
CA SER A 40 -9.99 -12.22 -11.80
C SER A 40 -10.36 -13.21 -12.92
N GLU A 41 -10.06 -12.84 -14.17
CA GLU A 41 -10.24 -13.70 -15.36
C GLU A 41 -9.05 -14.63 -15.62
N ASP A 42 -8.07 -14.67 -14.72
CA ASP A 42 -6.85 -15.48 -14.82
C ASP A 42 -6.05 -15.25 -16.13
N LEU A 43 -6.11 -14.04 -16.67
CA LEU A 43 -5.43 -13.66 -17.91
C LEU A 43 -4.01 -13.14 -17.67
N VAL A 44 -3.74 -12.63 -16.48
CA VAL A 44 -2.49 -11.95 -16.13
C VAL A 44 -2.01 -12.31 -14.72
N ASP A 45 -0.71 -12.22 -14.50
CA ASP A 45 -0.09 -12.22 -13.19
C ASP A 45 0.34 -10.79 -12.84
N LEU A 46 -0.15 -10.24 -11.74
CA LEU A 46 0.35 -8.96 -11.22
C LEU A 46 1.85 -9.07 -10.90
N ILE A 47 2.58 -7.98 -11.14
CA ILE A 47 3.92 -7.76 -10.59
C ILE A 47 3.75 -6.90 -9.32
N PRO A 48 3.64 -7.52 -8.13
CA PRO A 48 3.28 -6.79 -6.92
C PRO A 48 4.47 -6.06 -6.30
N LEU A 49 4.18 -4.97 -5.61
CA LEU A 49 5.09 -4.45 -4.59
C LEU A 49 5.35 -5.53 -3.52
N ASN A 50 6.62 -5.75 -3.23
CA ASN A 50 7.09 -6.81 -2.35
C ASN A 50 7.94 -6.28 -1.20
N SER A 51 8.42 -7.20 -0.35
CA SER A 51 9.20 -6.84 0.84
C SER A 51 10.46 -6.03 0.55
N VAL A 52 11.12 -6.25 -0.60
CA VAL A 52 12.34 -5.53 -0.99
C VAL A 52 12.00 -4.07 -1.28
N ASP A 53 10.92 -3.83 -2.02
CA ASP A 53 10.48 -2.48 -2.37
C ASP A 53 10.17 -1.67 -1.11
N TYR A 54 9.37 -2.24 -0.19
CA TYR A 54 9.02 -1.57 1.06
C TYR A 54 10.22 -1.34 1.99
N ARG A 55 11.19 -2.27 2.03
CA ARG A 55 12.43 -2.07 2.81
C ARG A 55 13.30 -0.97 2.23
N LYS A 56 13.37 -0.86 0.90
CA LYS A 56 14.07 0.24 0.23
C LYS A 56 13.45 1.58 0.62
N MET A 57 12.12 1.70 0.49
CA MET A 57 11.39 2.90 0.89
C MET A 57 11.53 3.20 2.39
N LEU A 58 11.52 2.17 3.25
CA LEU A 58 11.76 2.31 4.69
C LEU A 58 13.14 2.90 4.97
N ASN A 59 14.19 2.41 4.32
CA ASN A 59 15.55 2.92 4.52
C ASN A 59 15.70 4.35 3.99
N GLU A 60 15.18 4.63 2.79
CA GLU A 60 15.15 5.98 2.22
C GLU A 60 14.44 6.98 3.13
N GLU A 61 13.29 6.59 3.69
CA GLU A 61 12.57 7.42 4.63
C GLU A 61 13.31 7.52 5.97
N LYS A 62 13.95 6.47 6.47
CA LYS A 62 14.67 6.48 7.75
C LYS A 62 15.89 7.40 7.73
N ASP A 63 16.63 7.39 6.63
CA ASP A 63 17.92 8.10 6.51
C ASP A 63 17.76 9.58 6.15
N SER A 64 16.58 9.99 5.68
CA SER A 64 16.24 11.38 5.38
C SER A 64 15.56 12.06 6.57
N GLU A 65 15.75 13.36 6.78
CA GLU A 65 14.89 14.13 7.70
C GLU A 65 13.51 14.39 7.10
N LYS A 66 13.44 14.52 5.77
CA LYS A 66 12.20 14.79 5.04
C LYS A 66 11.39 13.51 4.82
N MET A 67 10.08 13.67 4.72
CA MET A 67 9.17 12.59 4.31
C MET A 67 9.47 12.17 2.87
N LEU A 68 9.49 10.86 2.60
CA LEU A 68 9.60 10.35 1.23
C LEU A 68 8.36 10.77 0.44
N LYS A 69 8.56 11.33 -0.75
CA LYS A 69 7.44 11.62 -1.65
C LYS A 69 6.98 10.31 -2.28
N LEU A 70 5.77 9.89 -1.95
CA LEU A 70 5.17 8.70 -2.53
C LEU A 70 4.57 9.04 -3.89
N ASP A 71 4.53 8.04 -4.77
CA ASP A 71 3.69 8.09 -5.95
C ASP A 71 2.22 8.29 -5.55
N GLU A 72 1.46 9.06 -6.34
CA GLU A 72 0.05 9.37 -6.06
C GLU A 72 -0.78 8.10 -5.85
N ASN A 73 -0.43 7.01 -6.52
CA ASN A 73 -1.19 5.76 -6.54
C ASN A 73 -0.54 4.66 -5.71
N PHE A 74 0.50 5.00 -4.93
CA PHE A 74 1.20 4.06 -4.07
C PHE A 74 0.24 3.23 -3.21
N PHE A 75 -0.73 3.87 -2.55
CA PHE A 75 -1.65 3.16 -1.66
C PHE A 75 -2.59 2.20 -2.41
N ASN A 76 -3.03 2.57 -3.62
CA ASN A 76 -3.83 1.70 -4.47
C ASN A 76 -3.00 0.49 -4.92
N PHE A 77 -1.78 0.73 -5.39
CA PHE A 77 -0.89 -0.34 -5.82
C PHE A 77 -0.49 -1.27 -4.66
N ALA A 78 -0.16 -0.72 -3.49
CA ALA A 78 0.16 -1.49 -2.30
C ALA A 78 -1.01 -2.38 -1.88
N ARG A 79 -2.25 -1.84 -1.88
CA ARG A 79 -3.47 -2.60 -1.55
C ARG A 79 -3.71 -3.76 -2.52
N ILE A 80 -3.64 -3.51 -3.82
CA ILE A 80 -3.84 -4.53 -4.85
C ILE A 80 -2.74 -5.60 -4.80
N SER A 81 -1.49 -5.17 -4.57
CA SER A 81 -0.34 -6.06 -4.36
C SER A 81 -0.55 -6.99 -3.17
N GLN A 82 -0.98 -6.46 -2.01
CA GLN A 82 -1.26 -7.27 -0.83
C GLN A 82 -2.43 -8.24 -1.05
N LYS A 83 -3.51 -7.79 -1.70
CA LYS A 83 -4.65 -8.64 -2.05
C LYS A 83 -4.21 -9.82 -2.92
N TYR A 84 -3.47 -9.54 -3.98
CA TYR A 84 -2.95 -10.56 -4.90
C TYR A 84 -2.02 -11.56 -4.20
N LEU A 85 -1.07 -11.06 -3.39
CA LEU A 85 -0.16 -11.93 -2.61
C LEU A 85 -0.92 -12.78 -1.58
N LYS A 86 -1.93 -12.22 -0.92
CA LYS A 86 -2.80 -12.93 0.03
C LYS A 86 -3.59 -14.04 -0.65
N GLU A 87 -4.12 -13.80 -1.84
CA GLU A 87 -4.81 -14.83 -2.63
C GLU A 87 -3.86 -15.96 -3.03
N LYS A 88 -2.66 -15.62 -3.52
CA LYS A 88 -1.62 -16.61 -3.84
C LYS A 88 -1.07 -17.35 -2.62
N SER A 89 -1.12 -16.76 -1.43
CA SER A 89 -0.64 -17.41 -0.20
C SER A 89 -1.34 -18.74 0.12
N LYS A 90 -2.53 -18.95 -0.45
CA LYS A 90 -3.28 -20.21 -0.32
C LYS A 90 -2.70 -21.36 -1.15
N LEU A 91 -1.81 -21.07 -2.10
CA LEU A 91 -1.28 -22.04 -3.05
C LEU A 91 -0.07 -22.81 -2.50
N SER A 92 0.81 -22.15 -1.74
CA SER A 92 2.02 -22.78 -1.19
C SER A 92 2.56 -22.09 0.07
N GLU A 93 3.34 -22.82 0.87
CA GLU A 93 4.06 -22.25 2.02
C GLU A 93 5.11 -21.20 1.59
N PHE A 94 5.67 -21.33 0.39
CA PHE A 94 6.57 -20.32 -0.17
C PHE A 94 5.82 -19.00 -0.45
N ASP A 95 4.65 -19.07 -1.06
CA ASP A 95 3.81 -17.89 -1.34
C ASP A 95 3.28 -17.26 -0.05
N LYS A 96 2.94 -18.07 0.94
CA LYS A 96 2.57 -17.62 2.28
C LYS A 96 3.69 -16.87 2.98
N LYS A 97 4.93 -17.37 2.89
CA LYS A 97 6.10 -16.65 3.39
C LYS A 97 6.27 -15.32 2.64
N ARG A 98 6.16 -15.32 1.31
CA ARG A 98 6.28 -14.09 0.49
C ARG A 98 5.25 -13.04 0.87
N TYR A 99 3.99 -13.43 1.09
CA TYR A 99 2.95 -12.55 1.61
C TYR A 99 3.30 -12.00 3.00
N ASN A 100 3.67 -12.87 3.95
CA ASN A 100 3.99 -12.45 5.32
C ASN A 100 5.19 -11.49 5.38
N ASP A 101 6.24 -11.76 4.62
CA ASP A 101 7.43 -10.90 4.51
C ASP A 101 7.06 -9.53 3.92
N SER A 102 6.23 -9.53 2.88
CA SER A 102 5.71 -8.31 2.24
C SER A 102 4.86 -7.49 3.21
N ALA A 103 3.89 -8.12 3.87
CA ALA A 103 3.00 -7.48 4.84
C ALA A 103 3.76 -6.91 6.05
N SER A 104 4.78 -7.64 6.55
CA SER A 104 5.63 -7.17 7.64
C SER A 104 6.47 -5.95 7.24
N ALA A 105 7.08 -5.98 6.05
CA ALA A 105 7.85 -4.86 5.53
C ALA A 105 6.98 -3.61 5.32
N LEU A 106 5.79 -3.77 4.72
CA LEU A 106 4.84 -2.68 4.53
C LEU A 106 4.36 -2.10 5.88
N ARG A 107 4.06 -2.95 6.86
CA ARG A 107 3.66 -2.51 8.21
C ARG A 107 4.75 -1.64 8.85
N ASN A 108 6.00 -2.07 8.77
CA ASN A 108 7.13 -1.31 9.32
C ASN A 108 7.31 0.03 8.61
N PHE A 109 7.17 0.05 7.28
CA PHE A 109 7.23 1.29 6.50
C PHE A 109 6.13 2.28 6.90
N LEU A 110 4.87 1.84 6.93
CA LEU A 110 3.74 2.68 7.31
C LEU A 110 3.84 3.14 8.77
N ARG A 111 4.38 2.31 9.66
CA ARG A 111 4.65 2.69 11.05
C ARG A 111 5.68 3.81 11.14
N LEU A 112 6.83 3.68 10.47
CA LEU A 112 7.87 4.71 10.46
C LEU A 112 7.32 6.03 9.92
N ARG A 113 6.57 5.98 8.81
CA ARG A 113 5.90 7.16 8.24
C ARG A 113 4.93 7.79 9.22
N ALA A 114 4.08 7.01 9.88
CA ALA A 114 3.15 7.52 10.89
C ALA A 114 3.91 8.18 12.05
N GLU A 115 4.97 7.56 12.56
CA GLU A 115 5.82 8.13 13.61
C GLU A 115 6.46 9.46 13.17
N LYS A 116 6.91 9.56 11.92
CA LYS A 116 7.46 10.80 11.36
C LYS A 116 6.41 11.89 11.15
N ILE A 117 5.23 11.54 10.63
CA ILE A 117 4.11 12.47 10.49
C ILE A 117 3.73 13.01 11.86
N LEU A 118 3.56 12.13 12.85
CA LEU A 118 3.26 12.53 14.22
C LEU A 118 4.38 13.40 14.80
N LYS A 119 5.66 13.06 14.61
CA LYS A 119 6.77 13.93 15.03
C LYS A 119 6.73 15.29 14.34
N LEU A 120 6.45 15.37 13.04
CA LEU A 120 6.36 16.64 12.33
C LEU A 120 5.16 17.48 12.81
N LEU A 121 4.04 16.83 13.12
CA LEU A 121 2.88 17.47 13.75
C LEU A 121 3.15 17.87 15.21
N LEU A 122 3.99 17.10 15.92
CA LEU A 122 4.36 17.32 17.33
C LEU A 122 5.64 18.14 17.51
N ILE A 123 6.36 18.50 16.44
CA ILE A 123 7.46 19.48 16.49
C ILE A 123 6.89 20.90 16.69
N GLU A 124 5.57 21.08 16.64
CA GLU A 124 4.86 22.22 17.24
C GLU A 124 4.39 21.97 18.69
N ASN A 125 4.63 20.80 19.30
CA ASN A 125 4.22 20.47 20.67
C ASN A 125 5.39 19.91 21.49
N GLU A 126 6.08 20.81 22.21
CA GLU A 126 6.74 20.48 23.46
C GLU A 126 5.76 19.75 24.41
N LYS A 127 6.25 19.03 25.43
CA LYS A 127 5.38 18.42 26.45
C LYS A 127 4.53 19.51 27.12
N ILE A 128 3.27 19.63 26.72
CA ILE A 128 2.33 20.57 27.33
C ILE A 128 1.62 19.86 28.47
N GLU A 129 1.73 20.40 29.69
CA GLU A 129 0.70 20.19 30.70
C GLU A 129 -0.57 20.88 30.18
N VAL A 130 -1.47 20.10 29.60
CA VAL A 130 -2.70 20.60 28.99
C VAL A 130 -3.76 20.89 30.04
N HIS A 131 -4.43 22.02 29.87
CA HIS A 131 -5.51 22.50 30.73
C HIS A 131 -6.74 21.58 30.64
N GLU A 132 -7.63 21.56 31.65
CA GLU A 132 -8.83 20.70 31.64
C GLU A 132 -9.73 20.92 30.41
N GLU A 133 -9.78 22.15 29.90
CA GLU A 133 -10.52 22.50 28.67
C GLU A 133 -9.85 21.97 27.39
N GLU A 134 -8.57 21.61 27.43
CA GLU A 134 -7.87 21.02 26.31
C GLU A 134 -8.05 19.49 26.28
N LEU A 135 -8.38 18.88 27.43
CA LEU A 135 -8.68 17.44 27.54
C LEU A 135 -9.85 17.02 26.64
N MET A 136 -10.78 17.92 26.35
CA MET A 136 -11.92 17.66 25.46
C MET A 136 -11.54 17.51 23.99
N PHE A 137 -10.31 17.89 23.59
CA PHE A 137 -9.78 17.59 22.26
C PHE A 137 -9.07 16.23 22.17
N ILE A 138 -8.68 15.63 23.30
CA ILE A 138 -8.01 14.31 23.34
C ILE A 138 -8.88 13.21 22.71
N PRO A 139 -10.19 13.10 22.98
CA PRO A 139 -11.06 12.13 22.31
C PRO A 139 -11.10 12.31 20.78
N SER A 140 -11.09 13.55 20.30
CA SER A 140 -11.11 13.86 18.87
C SER A 140 -9.80 13.41 18.20
N ILE A 141 -8.66 13.67 18.84
CA ILE A 141 -7.35 13.17 18.39
C ILE A 141 -7.33 11.63 18.44
N GLY A 142 -7.85 11.03 19.51
CA GLY A 142 -7.95 9.58 19.67
C GLY A 142 -8.81 8.91 18.59
N LYS A 143 -9.90 9.56 18.17
CA LYS A 143 -10.76 9.10 17.06
C LYS A 143 -10.00 9.09 15.74
N GLU A 144 -9.25 10.15 15.44
CA GLU A 144 -8.44 10.22 14.22
C GLU A 144 -7.28 9.21 14.23
N ILE A 145 -6.62 9.01 15.38
CA ILE A 145 -5.62 7.93 15.54
C ILE A 145 -6.26 6.56 15.28
N SER A 146 -7.47 6.32 15.80
CA SER A 146 -8.19 5.05 15.60
C SER A 146 -8.53 4.80 14.14
N ARG A 147 -9.02 5.84 13.43
CA ARG A 147 -9.26 5.80 11.98
C ARG A 147 -7.98 5.50 11.20
N TRP A 148 -6.87 6.15 11.57
CA TRP A 148 -5.56 5.89 10.95
C TRP A 148 -5.11 4.44 11.13
N ILE A 149 -5.27 3.88 12.33
CA ILE A 149 -4.97 2.47 12.60
C ILE A 149 -5.82 1.56 11.71
N GLN A 150 -7.12 1.82 11.63
CA GLN A 150 -8.04 1.03 10.78
C GLN A 150 -7.66 1.11 9.30
N PHE A 151 -7.36 2.31 8.79
CA PHE A 151 -6.88 2.53 7.42
C PHE A 151 -5.58 1.75 7.13
N ARG A 152 -4.61 1.78 8.04
CA ARG A 152 -3.37 1.00 7.90
C ARG A 152 -3.66 -0.50 7.81
N GLU A 153 -4.52 -1.01 8.69
CA GLU A 153 -4.88 -2.43 8.69
C GLU A 153 -5.67 -2.84 7.45
N SER A 154 -6.54 -1.99 6.91
CA SER A 154 -7.26 -2.29 5.66
C SER A 154 -6.30 -2.43 4.48
N ILE A 155 -5.28 -1.55 4.37
CA ILE A 155 -4.23 -1.67 3.35
C ILE A 155 -3.48 -2.99 3.48
N ILE A 156 -3.06 -3.35 4.71
CA ILE A 156 -2.32 -4.60 4.96
C ILE A 156 -3.16 -5.83 4.60
N LYS A 157 -4.46 -5.80 4.89
CA LYS A 157 -5.39 -6.89 4.59
C LYS A 157 -5.81 -6.96 3.13
N GLY A 158 -5.58 -5.89 2.36
CA GLY A 158 -6.02 -5.73 0.97
C GLY A 158 -7.48 -5.26 0.81
N ASP A 159 -8.11 -4.80 1.89
CA ASP A 159 -9.53 -4.44 1.93
C ASP A 159 -9.73 -2.96 1.55
N ARG A 160 -10.92 -2.60 1.05
CA ARG A 160 -11.30 -1.18 0.89
C ARG A 160 -11.54 -0.59 2.28
N TYR A 161 -11.01 0.60 2.52
CA TYR A 161 -11.32 1.35 3.74
C TYR A 161 -12.69 2.01 3.61
N GLU A 162 -13.57 1.76 4.57
CA GLU A 162 -14.85 2.45 4.73
C GLU A 162 -14.75 3.32 5.99
N ALA A 163 -14.98 4.63 5.84
CA ALA A 163 -14.68 5.67 6.83
C ALA A 163 -15.83 6.01 7.79
#